data_AF-A0A537PAN4-F1
#
_entry.id   AF-A0A537PAN4-F1
#
_cell.length_a   1.000
_cell.length_b   1.000
_cell.length_c   1.000
_cell.angle_alpha   90.00
_cell.angle_beta   90.00
_cell.angle_gamma   90.00
#
_symmetry.space_group_name_H-M   'P 1'
#
loop_
_entity.id
_entity.type
_entity.pdbx_description
1 polymer ?
#
loop_
_entity_poly.entity_id
_entity_poly.type
_entity_poly.pdbx_seq_one_letter_code
_entity_poly.pdbx_strand_id
1 'polypeptide(L)'
;MGKTVDVTIPVEPEVAAALVDPRNRAAVGRLVSRVLRPRSGPSPLADAIAELKAEARAAGLIDAEIDAELAAYNAERRDRSVD
;
A
#
# COMPACT_ATOMS: atom_id res chain seq x y z
N MET A 1 5.16 14.52 21.84
CA MET A 1 4.96 13.07 21.99
C MET A 1 3.47 12.79 21.96
N GLY A 2 2.97 11.99 21.02
CA GLY A 2 1.54 11.61 21.01
C GLY A 2 1.19 10.83 22.28
N LYS A 3 -0.01 11.04 22.82
CA LYS A 3 -0.50 10.31 23.99
C LYS A 3 -0.67 8.83 23.60
N THR A 4 0.16 7.95 24.14
CA THR A 4 -0.04 6.50 24.04
C THR A 4 -1.14 6.10 25.02
N VAL A 5 -2.02 5.19 24.60
CA VAL A 5 -3.06 4.60 25.45
C VAL A 5 -2.70 3.14 25.68
N ASP A 6 -2.60 2.73 26.93
CA ASP A 6 -2.37 1.34 27.28
C ASP A 6 -3.68 0.54 27.17
N VAL A 7 -3.63 -0.59 26.47
CA VAL A 7 -4.77 -1.48 26.25
C VAL A 7 -4.42 -2.87 26.76
N THR A 8 -5.16 -3.35 27.76
CA THR A 8 -5.00 -4.71 28.29
C THR A 8 -5.80 -5.71 27.45
N ILE A 9 -5.12 -6.70 26.87
CA ILE A 9 -5.73 -7.76 26.09
C ILE A 9 -5.45 -9.10 26.80
N PRO A 10 -6.48 -9.78 27.34
CA PRO A 10 -6.28 -11.11 27.91
C PRO A 10 -5.90 -12.10 26.82
N VAL A 11 -4.96 -12.99 27.13
CA VAL A 11 -4.49 -14.04 26.23
C VAL A 11 -4.35 -15.34 27.01
N GLU A 12 -4.39 -16.47 26.29
CA GLU A 12 -4.17 -17.78 26.89
C GLU A 12 -2.79 -17.87 27.59
N PRO A 13 -2.65 -18.66 28.67
CA PRO A 13 -1.39 -18.75 29.42
C PRO A 13 -0.17 -19.13 28.57
N GLU A 14 -0.37 -19.98 27.57
CA GLU A 14 0.68 -20.38 26.62
C GLU A 14 1.19 -19.20 25.79
N VAL A 15 0.28 -18.31 25.38
CA VAL A 15 0.61 -17.09 24.64
C VAL A 15 1.29 -16.07 25.57
N ALA A 16 0.81 -15.94 26.82
CA ALA A 16 1.44 -15.09 27.81
C ALA A 16 2.91 -15.50 28.05
N ALA A 17 3.18 -16.81 28.14
CA ALA A 17 4.55 -17.33 28.25
C ALA A 17 5.41 -16.97 27.02
N ALA A 18 4.87 -17.09 25.80
CA ALA A 18 5.58 -16.71 24.59
C ALA A 18 5.88 -15.20 24.49
N LEU A 19 5.05 -14.34 25.09
CA LEU A 19 5.21 -12.89 25.12
C LEU A 19 6.26 -12.40 26.13
N VAL A 20 6.77 -13.27 27.01
CA VAL A 20 7.92 -12.96 27.88
C VAL A 20 9.16 -12.65 27.03
N ASP A 21 9.33 -13.32 25.88
CA ASP A 21 10.41 -13.04 24.94
C ASP A 21 10.25 -11.63 24.31
N PRO A 22 11.24 -10.73 24.48
CA PRO A 22 11.19 -9.38 23.89
C PRO A 22 11.09 -9.38 22.37
N ARG A 23 11.65 -10.36 21.66
CA ARG A 23 11.55 -10.47 20.19
C ARG A 23 10.12 -10.77 19.76
N ASN A 24 9.48 -11.74 20.41
CA ASN A 24 8.08 -12.08 20.16
C ASN A 24 7.16 -10.91 20.48
N ARG A 25 7.34 -10.28 21.64
CA ARG A 25 6.57 -9.09 22.03
C ARG A 25 6.73 -7.94 21.04
N ALA A 26 7.93 -7.68 20.54
CA ALA A 26 8.15 -6.67 19.50
C ALA A 26 7.48 -7.04 18.17
N ALA A 27 7.51 -8.31 17.77
CA ALA A 27 6.85 -8.80 16.56
C ALA A 27 5.32 -8.65 16.65
N VAL A 28 4.73 -9.05 17.77
CA VAL A 28 3.30 -8.88 18.06
C VAL A 28 2.93 -7.40 18.12
N GLY A 29 3.74 -6.56 18.77
CA GLY A 29 3.54 -5.11 18.79
C GLY A 29 3.47 -4.50 17.39
N ARG A 30 4.33 -4.93 16.46
CA ARG A 30 4.27 -4.51 15.04
C ARG A 30 3.02 -5.01 14.33
N LEU A 31 2.57 -6.23 14.64
CA LEU A 31 1.35 -6.80 14.07
C LEU A 31 0.12 -6.01 14.52
N VAL A 32 -0.05 -5.85 15.83
CA VAL A 32 -1.15 -5.09 16.45
C VAL A 32 -1.14 -3.64 15.95
N SER A 33 0.03 -2.99 15.90
CA SER A 33 0.14 -1.63 15.36
C SER A 33 -0.31 -1.52 13.91
N ARG A 34 -0.09 -2.54 13.07
CA ARG A 34 -0.57 -2.55 11.68
C ARG A 34 -2.08 -2.71 11.59
N VAL A 35 -2.68 -3.52 12.47
CA VAL A 35 -4.14 -3.71 12.52
C VAL A 35 -4.84 -2.48 13.08
N LEU A 36 -4.27 -1.86 14.11
CA LEU A 36 -4.82 -0.68 14.77
C LEU A 36 -4.56 0.61 14.01
N ARG A 37 -3.63 0.62 13.05
CA ARG A 37 -3.51 1.75 12.13
C ARG A 37 -4.86 1.89 11.42
N PRO A 38 -5.58 3.01 11.59
CA PRO A 38 -6.68 3.32 10.71
C PRO A 38 -6.12 3.19 9.29
N ARG A 39 -6.82 2.51 8.37
CA ARG A 39 -6.45 2.64 6.95
C ARG A 39 -6.68 4.11 6.61
N SER A 40 -5.62 4.90 6.71
CA SER A 40 -5.62 6.33 6.42
C SER A 40 -5.72 6.47 4.91
N GLY A 41 -6.94 6.44 4.39
CA GLY A 41 -7.21 6.78 3.00
C GLY A 41 -6.37 6.00 1.98
N PRO A 42 -6.25 6.54 0.76
CA PRO A 42 -5.32 6.01 -0.23
C PRO A 42 -3.90 6.07 0.34
N SER A 43 -3.07 5.07 0.01
CA SER A 43 -1.65 5.14 0.35
C SER A 43 -1.01 6.38 -0.31
N PRO A 44 0.12 6.91 0.20
CA PRO A 44 0.82 8.03 -0.45
C PRO A 44 1.11 7.80 -1.95
N LEU A 45 1.35 6.54 -2.33
CA LEU A 45 1.49 6.15 -3.75
C LEU A 45 0.17 6.30 -4.52
N ALA A 46 -0.95 5.92 -3.91
CA ALA A 46 -2.27 6.04 -4.53
C ALA A 46 -2.70 7.51 -4.67
N ASP A 47 -2.36 8.36 -3.70
CA ASP A 47 -2.56 9.82 -3.81
C ASP A 47 -1.71 10.42 -4.93
N ALA A 48 -0.42 10.07 -5.00
CA ALA A 48 0.47 10.53 -6.08
C ALA A 48 -0.02 10.08 -7.47
N ILE A 49 -0.55 8.85 -7.59
CA ILE A 49 -1.17 8.37 -8.84
C ILE A 49 -2.43 9.16 -9.16
N ALA A 50 -3.26 9.49 -8.17
CA ALA A 50 -4.48 10.26 -8.37
C ALA A 50 -4.17 11.71 -8.82
N GLU A 51 -3.17 12.34 -8.22
CA GLU A 51 -2.67 13.67 -8.58
C GLU A 51 -2.13 13.68 -10.01
N LEU A 52 -1.24 12.74 -10.35
CA LEU A 52 -0.71 12.59 -11.71
C LEU A 52 -1.82 12.39 -12.75
N LYS A 53 -2.84 11.58 -12.43
CA LYS A 53 -4.00 11.38 -13.31
C LYS A 53 -4.86 12.63 -13.45
N ALA A 54 -4.99 13.44 -12.40
CA ALA A 54 -5.73 14.69 -12.45
C ALA A 54 -4.99 15.73 -13.32
N GLU A 55 -3.67 15.83 -13.19
CA GLU A 55 -2.81 16.68 -14.03
C GLU A 55 -2.86 16.28 -15.51
N ALA A 56 -2.76 14.98 -15.81
CA ALA A 56 -2.88 14.48 -17.18
C ALA A 56 -4.22 14.84 -17.81
N ARG A 57 -5.33 14.67 -17.07
CA ARG A 57 -6.67 15.06 -17.54
C ARG A 57 -6.80 16.58 -17.72
N ALA A 58 -6.22 17.37 -16.82
CA ALA A 58 -6.21 18.82 -16.95
C ALA A 58 -5.40 19.29 -18.18
N ALA A 59 -4.37 18.54 -18.56
CA ALA A 59 -3.59 18.75 -19.78
C ALA A 59 -4.28 18.23 -21.06
N GLY A 60 -5.49 17.68 -20.95
CA GLY A 60 -6.27 17.22 -22.10
C GLY A 60 -5.91 15.83 -22.61
N LEU A 61 -5.05 15.08 -21.91
CA LEU A 61 -4.79 13.67 -22.22
C LEU A 61 -6.07 12.88 -21.92
N ILE A 62 -6.82 12.57 -22.97
CA ILE A 62 -8.01 11.73 -22.87
C ILE A 62 -7.58 10.27 -22.84
N ASP A 63 -8.29 9.45 -22.05
CA ASP A 63 -7.98 8.03 -21.88
C ASP A 63 -7.85 7.29 -23.24
N ALA A 64 -8.59 7.74 -24.27
CA ALA A 64 -8.51 7.22 -25.63
C ALA A 64 -7.17 7.46 -26.35
N GLU A 65 -6.50 8.59 -26.10
CA GLU A 65 -5.17 8.89 -26.68
C GLU A 65 -4.08 8.08 -25.98
N ILE A 66 -4.20 7.91 -24.66
CA ILE A 66 -3.31 7.05 -23.87
C ILE A 66 -3.44 5.60 -24.33
N ASP A 67 -4.66 5.11 -24.52
CA ASP A 67 -4.93 3.75 -24.98
C ASP A 67 -4.45 3.53 -26.42
N ALA A 68 -4.58 4.53 -27.30
CA ALA A 68 -4.06 4.47 -28.67
C ALA A 68 -2.53 4.38 -28.69
N GLU A 69 -1.84 5.18 -27.87
CA GLU A 69 -0.38 5.16 -27.76
C GLU A 69 0.11 3.84 -27.14
N LEU A 70 -0.57 3.33 -26.12
CA LEU A 70 -0.29 2.02 -25.52
C LEU A 70 -0.48 0.89 -26.52
N ALA A 71 -1.52 0.96 -27.36
CA ALA A 71 -1.76 -0.03 -28.40
C ALA A 71 -0.63 -0.02 -29.44
N ALA A 72 -0.17 1.16 -29.87
CA ALA A 72 0.95 1.32 -30.78
C ALA A 72 2.26 0.76 -30.19
N TYR A 73 2.62 1.17 -28.97
CA TYR A 73 3.82 0.70 -28.27
C TYR A 73 3.83 -0.83 -28.08
N ASN A 74 2.68 -1.41 -27.72
CA ASN A 74 2.55 -2.87 -27.55
C ASN A 74 2.56 -3.63 -28.88
N ALA A 75 2.15 -3.02 -29.98
CA ALA A 75 2.25 -3.61 -31.31
C ALA A 75 3.71 -3.66 -31.77
N GLU A 76 4.45 -2.54 -31.64
CA GLU A 76 5.88 -2.46 -31.97
C GLU A 76 6.74 -3.43 -31.14
N ARG A 77 6.42 -3.62 -29.85
CA ARG A 77 7.11 -4.61 -29.02
C ARG A 77 6.84 -6.05 -29.44
N ARG A 78 5.62 -6.35 -29.88
CA ARG A 78 5.25 -7.69 -30.36
C ARG A 78 5.94 -7.99 -31.68
N ASP A 79 6.00 -7.02 -32.58
CA ASP A 79 6.69 -7.17 -33.87
C ASP A 79 8.19 -7.46 -33.67
N ARG A 80 8.85 -6.72 -32.77
CA ARG A 80 10.27 -6.96 -32.42
C ARG A 80 10.54 -8.27 -31.67
N SER A 81 9.52 -8.96 -31.17
CA SER A 81 9.66 -10.27 -30.52
C SER A 81 9.45 -11.46 -31.46
N VAL A 82 9.07 -11.20 -32.71
CA VAL A 82 8.80 -12.20 -33.74
C VAL A 82 9.92 -12.26 -34.81
N ASP A 83 10.95 -11.42 -34.68
CA ASP A 83 12.25 -11.53 -35.39
C ASP A 83 13.32 -12.25 -34.55
#